data_AF-A0A015JH09-F1
#
_entry.id   AF-A0A015JH09-F1
#
_cell.length_a   1.000
_cell.length_b   1.000
_cell.length_c   1.000
_cell.angle_alpha   90.00
_cell.angle_beta   90.00
_cell.angle_gamma   90.00
#
_symmetry.space_group_name_H-M   'P 1'
#
loop_
_entity.id
_entity.type
_entity.pdbx_description
1 polymer ?
#
loop_
_entity_poly.entity_id
_entity_poly.type
_entity_poly.pdbx_seq_one_letter_code
_entity_poly.pdbx_strand_id
1 'polypeptide(L)'
;MAPEVLRGKPYTKAADIYSFGIIMWEFTSAFNNRPHDFDLSLDICKGLRPKIVEDTLPVYARLMKRCWDSDPNKTDELVEILSIWI
;
A
#
# COMPACT_ATOMS: atom_id res chain seq x y z
N MET A 1 -2.24 7.15 -1.24
CA MET A 1 -1.36 7.75 -0.20
C MET A 1 -1.42 6.91 1.08
N ALA A 2 -0.34 6.89 1.85
CA ALA A 2 -0.26 6.15 3.10
C ALA A 2 -1.10 6.79 4.24
N PRO A 3 -1.69 5.98 5.15
CA PRO A 3 -2.57 6.49 6.21
C PRO A 3 -1.92 7.51 7.17
N GLU A 4 -0.63 7.42 7.42
CA GLU A 4 0.12 8.33 8.28
C GLU A 4 0.30 9.70 7.62
N VAL A 5 0.57 9.72 6.32
CA VAL A 5 0.68 10.95 5.51
C VAL A 5 -0.67 11.65 5.43
N LEU A 6 -1.75 10.90 5.20
CA LEU A 6 -3.12 11.43 5.18
C LEU A 6 -3.55 12.04 6.52
N ARG A 7 -2.97 11.58 7.63
CA ARG A 7 -3.22 12.14 8.99
C ARG A 7 -2.28 13.30 9.35
N GLY A 8 -1.45 13.76 8.41
CA GLY A 8 -0.49 14.85 8.65
C GLY A 8 0.69 14.46 9.54
N LYS A 9 0.96 13.17 9.71
CA LYS A 9 2.19 12.72 10.38
C LYS A 9 3.42 12.89 9.47
N PRO A 10 4.64 12.92 10.03
CA PRO A 10 5.85 12.99 9.22
C PRO A 10 5.93 11.87 8.18
N TYR A 11 6.43 12.22 7.01
CA TYR A 11 6.72 11.26 5.95
C TYR A 11 7.82 10.29 6.37
N THR A 12 7.71 9.02 5.97
CA THR A 12 8.68 7.98 6.29
C THR A 12 8.88 7.07 5.08
N LYS A 13 9.94 6.24 5.09
CA LYS A 13 10.15 5.20 4.06
C LYS A 13 9.00 4.19 3.99
N ALA A 14 8.29 3.97 5.10
CA ALA A 14 7.10 3.12 5.10
C ALA A 14 5.99 3.68 4.19
N ALA A 15 5.90 5.02 4.04
CA ALA A 15 4.94 5.65 3.15
C ALA A 15 5.26 5.40 1.66
N ASP A 16 6.54 5.34 1.30
CA ASP A 16 7.00 4.95 -0.04
C ASP A 16 6.59 3.50 -0.35
N ILE A 17 6.84 2.58 0.59
CA ILE A 17 6.49 1.15 0.44
C ILE A 17 4.99 0.95 0.32
N TYR A 18 4.22 1.66 1.15
CA TYR A 18 2.77 1.64 1.03
C TYR A 18 2.34 2.06 -0.37
N SER A 19 2.88 3.18 -0.86
CA SER A 19 2.56 3.71 -2.19
C SER A 19 2.98 2.76 -3.30
N PHE A 20 4.13 2.10 -3.18
CA PHE A 20 4.58 1.05 -4.09
C PHE A 20 3.59 -0.12 -4.15
N GLY A 21 3.08 -0.59 -3.01
CA GLY A 21 2.05 -1.62 -2.96
C GLY A 21 0.77 -1.20 -3.69
N ILE A 22 0.31 0.04 -3.50
CA ILE A 22 -0.86 0.58 -4.20
C ILE A 22 -0.63 0.64 -5.72
N ILE A 23 0.54 1.08 -6.18
CA ILE A 23 0.88 1.13 -7.61
C ILE A 23 0.85 -0.28 -8.22
N MET A 24 1.47 -1.27 -7.56
CA MET A 24 1.40 -2.66 -8.00
C MET A 24 -0.05 -3.15 -8.15
N TRP A 25 -0.92 -2.74 -7.22
CA TRP A 25 -2.33 -3.11 -7.26
C TRP A 25 -3.09 -2.40 -8.39
N GLU A 26 -2.80 -1.13 -8.67
CA GLU A 26 -3.42 -0.41 -9.78
C GLU A 26 -3.11 -1.07 -11.13
N PHE A 27 -1.87 -1.54 -11.32
CA PHE A 27 -1.47 -2.30 -12.51
C PHE A 27 -2.25 -3.62 -12.68
N THR A 28 -2.57 -4.31 -11.57
CA THR A 28 -3.29 -5.58 -11.61
C THR A 28 -4.81 -5.42 -11.71
N SER A 29 -5.35 -4.32 -11.18
CA SER A 29 -6.81 -4.07 -11.14
C SER A 29 -7.34 -3.23 -12.29
N ALA A 30 -6.49 -2.91 -13.28
CA ALA A 30 -6.86 -2.07 -14.41
C ALA A 30 -7.55 -0.77 -13.96
N PHE A 31 -6.96 -0.08 -12.98
CA PHE A 31 -7.46 1.17 -12.40
C PHE A 31 -8.94 1.10 -11.99
N ASN A 32 -9.19 0.55 -10.82
CA ASN A 32 -10.52 0.59 -10.20
C ASN A 32 -11.06 2.03 -10.21
N ASN A 33 -12.21 2.23 -10.86
CA ASN A 33 -12.75 3.56 -11.22
C ASN A 33 -13.39 4.28 -10.01
N ARG A 34 -12.71 4.26 -8.86
CA ARG A 34 -13.14 4.90 -7.62
C ARG A 34 -12.57 6.33 -7.56
N PRO A 35 -13.38 7.34 -7.19
CA PRO A 35 -12.87 8.69 -6.97
C PRO A 35 -11.76 8.75 -5.91
N HIS A 36 -10.70 9.50 -6.20
CA HIS A 36 -9.59 9.76 -5.27
C HIS A 36 -9.89 11.01 -4.42
N ASP A 37 -10.93 10.91 -3.59
CA ASP A 37 -11.48 12.02 -2.82
C ASP A 37 -11.21 11.90 -1.30
N PHE A 38 -11.83 12.81 -0.54
CA PHE A 38 -11.73 12.83 0.91
C PHE A 38 -12.32 11.57 1.56
N ASP A 39 -13.41 11.03 1.02
CA ASP A 39 -14.05 9.83 1.56
C ASP A 39 -13.14 8.61 1.41
N LEU A 40 -12.48 8.46 0.26
CA LEU A 40 -11.44 7.44 0.09
C LEU A 40 -10.30 7.62 1.10
N SER A 41 -9.85 8.86 1.31
CA SER A 41 -8.78 9.17 2.27
C SER A 41 -9.16 8.79 3.70
N LEU A 42 -10.42 9.04 4.08
CA LEU A 42 -10.97 8.67 5.37
C LEU A 42 -11.07 7.14 5.52
N ASP A 43 -11.53 6.44 4.49
CA ASP A 43 -11.62 4.98 4.50
C ASP A 43 -10.24 4.32 4.62
N ILE A 44 -9.23 4.81 3.90
CA ILE A 44 -7.84 4.36 4.03
C ILE A 44 -7.36 4.53 5.48
N CYS A 45 -7.66 5.68 6.09
CA CYS A 45 -7.37 5.94 7.50
C CYS A 45 -8.16 5.04 8.47
N LYS A 46 -9.32 4.51 8.07
CA LYS A 46 -10.10 3.54 8.85
C LYS A 46 -9.65 2.10 8.64
N GLY A 47 -8.67 1.85 7.78
CA GLY A 47 -8.12 0.51 7.54
C GLY A 47 -8.59 -0.15 6.25
N LEU A 48 -9.27 0.57 5.35
CA LEU A 48 -9.58 0.05 4.02
C LEU A 48 -8.30 -0.39 3.32
N ARG A 49 -8.32 -1.58 2.71
CA ARG A 49 -7.24 -2.10 1.88
C ARG A 49 -7.78 -2.58 0.53
N PRO A 50 -6.97 -2.51 -0.54
CA PRO A 50 -7.43 -2.96 -1.83
C PRO A 50 -7.71 -4.47 -1.87
N LYS A 51 -8.74 -4.87 -2.62
CA LYS A 51 -9.04 -6.28 -2.86
C LYS A 51 -8.07 -6.84 -3.91
N ILE A 52 -7.40 -7.95 -3.59
CA ILE A 52 -6.56 -8.64 -4.57
C ILE A 52 -7.44 -9.18 -5.70
N VAL A 53 -7.06 -8.87 -6.94
CA VAL A 53 -7.78 -9.29 -8.15
C VAL A 53 -7.57 -10.78 -8.36
N GLU A 54 -8.63 -11.47 -8.81
CA GLU A 54 -8.54 -12.86 -9.24
C GLU A 54 -7.44 -13.00 -10.31
N ASP A 55 -6.72 -14.13 -10.32
CA ASP A 55 -5.55 -14.38 -11.17
C ASP A 55 -4.26 -13.60 -10.88
N THR A 56 -4.23 -12.72 -9.86
CA THR A 56 -2.97 -12.15 -9.38
C THR A 56 -2.06 -13.26 -8.88
N LEU A 57 -0.82 -13.37 -9.42
CA LEU A 57 0.12 -14.40 -8.97
C LEU A 57 0.33 -14.32 -7.45
N PRO A 58 0.37 -15.47 -6.72
CA PRO A 58 0.45 -15.49 -5.26
C PRO A 58 1.63 -14.70 -4.66
N VAL A 59 2.74 -14.63 -5.39
CA VAL A 59 3.93 -13.86 -4.97
C VAL A 59 3.64 -12.35 -4.95
N TYR A 60 2.99 -11.80 -5.96
CA TYR A 60 2.60 -10.40 -6.01
C TYR A 60 1.52 -10.08 -4.99
N ALA A 61 0.52 -10.96 -4.85
CA ALA A 61 -0.52 -10.82 -3.84
C ALA A 61 0.07 -10.74 -2.42
N ARG A 62 1.07 -11.57 -2.12
CA ARG A 62 1.77 -11.57 -0.82
C ARG A 62 2.59 -10.30 -0.63
N LEU A 63 3.34 -9.87 -1.66
CA LEU A 63 4.16 -8.67 -1.60
C LEU A 63 3.29 -7.43 -1.36
N MET A 64 2.24 -7.23 -2.17
CA MET A 64 1.28 -6.14 -2.00
C MET A 64 0.66 -6.11 -0.60
N LYS A 65 0.25 -7.27 -0.08
CA LYS A 65 -0.28 -7.39 1.30
C LYS A 65 0.69 -6.90 2.37
N ARG A 66 1.98 -7.21 2.22
CA ARG A 66 3.01 -6.74 3.14
C ARG A 66 3.24 -5.23 3.00
N CYS A 67 3.19 -4.68 1.79
CA CYS A 67 3.39 -3.26 1.54
C CYS A 67 2.38 -2.36 2.25
N TRP A 68 1.12 -2.79 2.34
CA TRP A 68 0.06 -2.04 3.02
C TRP A 68 -0.42 -2.68 4.32
N ASP A 69 0.40 -3.53 4.95
CA ASP A 69 0.11 -4.06 6.28
C ASP A 69 0.04 -2.91 7.29
N SER A 70 -0.80 -3.04 8.32
CA SER A 70 -0.92 -2.02 9.36
C SER A 70 0.12 -2.22 10.47
N ASP A 71 0.77 -3.38 10.51
CA ASP A 71 1.88 -3.68 11.41
C ASP A 71 3.19 -3.06 10.89
N PRO A 72 3.74 -2.03 11.55
CA PRO A 72 4.96 -1.36 11.12
C PRO A 72 6.15 -2.31 10.97
N ASN A 73 6.24 -3.36 11.81
CA ASN A 73 7.38 -4.27 11.80
C ASN A 73 7.50 -5.03 10.46
N LYS A 74 6.36 -5.37 9.85
CA LYS A 74 6.34 -6.06 8.55
C LYS A 74 6.70 -5.13 7.40
N THR A 75 6.35 -3.85 7.55
CA THR A 75 6.75 -2.80 6.62
C THR A 75 8.24 -2.52 6.74
N ASP A 76 8.79 -2.48 7.96
CA ASP A 76 10.22 -2.25 8.21
C ASP A 76 11.10 -3.38 7.63
N GLU A 77 10.69 -4.65 7.76
CA GLU A 77 11.38 -5.77 7.11
C GLU A 77 11.42 -5.61 5.57
N LEU A 78 10.34 -5.08 4.98
CA LEU A 78 10.33 -4.75 3.55
C LEU A 78 11.20 -3.55 3.21
N VAL A 79 11.29 -2.53 4.09
CA VAL A 79 12.22 -1.40 3.91
C VAL A 79 13.63 -1.94 3.78
N GLU A 80 14.05 -2.82 4.70
CA GLU A 80 15.38 -3.42 4.66
C GLU A 80 15.60 -4.21 3.37
N ILE A 81 14.69 -5.12 3.02
CA ILE A 81 14.81 -5.96 1.81
C ILE A 81 14.87 -5.10 0.55
N LEU A 82 13.98 -4.11 0.40
CA LEU A 82 13.91 -3.28 -0.80
C LEU A 82 15.06 -2.25 -0.86
N SER A 83 15.59 -1.83 0.28
CA SER A 83 16.77 -0.94 0.36
C SER A 83 18.08 -1.60 -0.10
N ILE A 84 18.10 -2.92 -0.29
CA ILE A 84 19.25 -3.64 -0.87
C ILE A 84 19.26 -3.47 -2.41
N TRP A 85 18.11 -3.15 -3.02
CA TRP A 85 17.94 -3.08 -4.48
C TRP A 85 17.80 -1.65 -5.02
N ILE A 86 17.81 -0.64 -4.14
CA ILE A 86 17.74 0.80 -4.46
C ILE A 86 19.01 1.46 -3.94
#